data_AF-A0A225VUH7-F1
#
_entry.id   AF-A0A225VUH7-F1
#
_cell.length_a   1.000
_cell.length_b   1.000
_cell.length_c   1.000
_cell.angle_alpha   90.00
_cell.angle_beta   90.00
_cell.angle_gamma   90.00
#
_symmetry.space_group_name_H-M   'P 1'
#
loop_
_entity.id
_entity.type
_entity.pdbx_description
1 polymer ?
#
loop_
_entity_poly.entity_id
_entity_poly.type
_entity_poly.pdbx_seq_one_letter_code
_entity_poly.pdbx_strand_id
1 'polypeptide(L)'
;MRILNLKRIADPKDPVTAPATLANRFDAAMELIRLLKEAGMAPESFDADALFDLDLDVIQTTIRDLFQKLKVLVGEVLQSLDPPPLTTTEAVDNLTVSTIWSIDAGGEIQDPPF
;
A
#
# COMPACT_ATOMS: atom_id res chain seq x y z
N MET A 1 -6.92 -30.31 -11.92
CA MET A 1 -6.63 -29.34 -10.85
C MET A 1 -5.12 -29.22 -10.74
N ARG A 2 -4.55 -28.02 -10.92
CA ARG A 2 -3.12 -27.76 -10.73
C ARG A 2 -2.93 -27.08 -9.37
N ILE A 3 -1.88 -27.46 -8.64
CA ILE A 3 -1.65 -27.01 -7.27
C ILE A 3 -0.25 -26.38 -7.20
N LEU A 4 -0.16 -25.17 -6.65
CA LEU A 4 1.11 -24.52 -6.33
C LEU A 4 1.49 -24.88 -4.89
N ASN A 5 2.66 -25.48 -4.69
CA ASN A 5 3.19 -25.76 -3.36
C ASN A 5 3.93 -24.54 -2.82
N LEU A 6 3.27 -23.84 -1.89
CA LEU A 6 3.77 -22.63 -1.26
C LEU A 6 4.11 -22.90 0.20
N LYS A 7 5.24 -22.36 0.63
CA LYS A 7 5.68 -22.40 2.02
C LYS A 7 5.58 -20.99 2.60
N ARG A 8 4.86 -20.86 3.71
CA ARG A 8 4.90 -19.63 4.51
C ARG A 8 6.24 -19.57 5.23
N ILE A 9 7.03 -18.56 4.90
CA ILE A 9 8.34 -18.29 5.49
C ILE A 9 8.28 -17.19 6.55
N ALA A 10 7.28 -16.30 6.45
CA ALA A 10 7.05 -15.22 7.40
C ALA A 10 5.56 -14.80 7.38
N ASP A 11 5.19 -13.98 8.34
CA ASP A 11 3.91 -13.27 8.31
C ASP A 11 4.07 -12.01 7.44
N PRO A 12 3.05 -11.62 6.65
CA PRO A 12 3.05 -10.34 5.98
C PRO A 12 3.03 -9.23 7.04
N LYS A 13 3.92 -8.25 6.90
CA LYS A 13 4.08 -7.15 7.86
C LYS A 13 3.95 -5.78 7.21
N ASP A 14 4.42 -5.67 5.97
CA ASP A 14 4.45 -4.42 5.22
C ASP A 14 3.20 -4.30 4.34
N PRO A 15 2.68 -3.08 4.10
CA PRO A 15 1.56 -2.87 3.19
C PRO A 15 1.84 -3.40 1.79
N VAL A 16 0.80 -3.89 1.11
CA VAL A 16 0.93 -4.46 -0.24
C VAL A 16 0.73 -3.42 -1.33
N THR A 17 1.44 -3.57 -2.44
CA THR A 17 1.28 -2.68 -3.61
C THR A 17 0.19 -3.21 -4.54
N ALA A 18 -0.69 -2.30 -4.99
CA ALA A 18 -1.76 -2.60 -5.94
C ALA A 18 -1.21 -3.28 -7.21
N PRO A 19 -1.79 -4.41 -7.64
CA PRO A 19 -1.33 -5.10 -8.83
C PRO A 19 -1.72 -4.37 -10.11
N ALA A 20 -0.83 -4.39 -11.10
CA ALA A 20 -1.10 -3.84 -12.42
C ALA A 20 -2.04 -4.74 -13.24
N THR A 21 -2.71 -4.16 -14.24
CA THR A 21 -3.41 -4.94 -15.27
C THR A 21 -2.40 -5.38 -16.33
N LEU A 22 -2.26 -6.70 -16.53
CA LEU A 22 -1.17 -7.28 -17.32
C LEU A 22 -1.69 -8.04 -18.53
N ALA A 23 -1.17 -7.71 -19.72
CA ALA A 23 -1.68 -8.25 -20.99
C ALA A 23 -1.06 -9.59 -21.40
N ASN A 24 -0.02 -10.05 -20.69
CA ASN A 24 0.64 -11.31 -21.00
C ASN A 24 0.82 -12.18 -19.75
N ARG A 25 0.97 -13.48 -20.00
CA ARG A 25 1.02 -14.52 -18.97
C ARG A 25 2.28 -14.45 -18.12
N PHE A 26 3.42 -14.13 -18.71
CA PHE A 26 4.69 -14.06 -17.98
C PHE A 26 4.69 -12.94 -16.95
N ASP A 27 4.32 -11.73 -17.36
CA ASP A 27 4.23 -10.60 -16.45
C ASP A 27 3.20 -10.87 -15.35
N ALA A 28 2.05 -11.45 -15.70
CA ALA A 28 1.05 -11.84 -14.71
C ALA A 28 1.59 -12.88 -13.71
N ALA A 29 2.31 -13.90 -14.18
CA ALA A 29 2.96 -14.87 -13.30
C ALA A 29 3.99 -14.23 -12.37
N MET A 30 4.80 -13.30 -12.88
CA MET A 30 5.78 -12.56 -12.09
C MET A 30 5.11 -11.69 -11.02
N GLU A 31 3.98 -11.07 -11.36
CA GLU A 31 3.20 -10.27 -10.42
C GLU A 31 2.53 -11.11 -9.33
N LEU A 32 2.05 -12.31 -9.67
CA LEU A 32 1.58 -13.27 -8.67
C LEU A 32 2.71 -13.68 -7.72
N ILE A 33 3.91 -13.96 -8.23
CA ILE A 33 5.08 -14.30 -7.42
C ILE A 33 5.48 -13.13 -6.51
N ARG A 34 5.38 -11.88 -6.98
CA ARG A 34 5.61 -10.69 -6.15
C ARG A 34 4.65 -10.65 -4.95
N LEU A 35 3.35 -10.80 -5.18
CA LEU A 35 2.35 -10.80 -4.10
C LEU A 35 2.55 -11.95 -3.12
N LEU A 36 2.95 -13.14 -3.60
CA LEU A 36 3.29 -14.26 -2.73
C LEU A 36 4.46 -13.94 -1.82
N LYS A 37 5.50 -13.25 -2.33
CA LYS A 37 6.62 -12.78 -1.51
C LYS A 37 6.17 -11.76 -0.45
N GLU A 38 5.33 -10.81 -0.83
CA GLU A 38 4.74 -9.83 0.12
C GLU A 38 3.89 -10.52 1.18
N ALA A 39 3.22 -11.62 0.83
CA ALA A 39 2.49 -12.48 1.76
C ALA A 39 3.40 -13.27 2.73
N GLY A 40 4.72 -13.12 2.63
CA GLY A 40 5.68 -13.94 3.37
C GLY A 40 5.67 -15.40 2.90
N MET A 41 5.34 -15.66 1.64
CA MET A 41 5.36 -16.99 1.03
C MET A 41 6.52 -17.12 0.04
N ALA A 42 7.18 -18.26 0.08
CA ALA A 42 8.14 -18.67 -0.94
C ALA A 42 7.57 -19.88 -1.68
N PRO A 43 7.75 -19.94 -3.01
CA PRO A 43 7.55 -21.19 -3.72
C PRO A 43 8.58 -22.20 -3.21
N GLU A 44 8.14 -23.34 -2.69
CA GLU A 44 9.05 -24.40 -2.23
C GLU A 44 9.54 -25.21 -3.44
N SER A 45 8.60 -25.56 -4.31
CA SER A 45 8.83 -25.97 -5.69
C SER A 45 7.49 -25.85 -6.43
N PHE A 46 7.52 -25.32 -7.64
CA PHE A 46 6.37 -25.39 -8.53
C PHE A 46 6.85 -25.76 -9.92
N ASP A 47 6.04 -26.54 -10.60
CA ASP A 47 6.22 -26.76 -12.02
C ASP A 47 5.92 -25.43 -12.73
N ALA A 48 6.95 -24.83 -13.32
CA ALA A 48 6.79 -23.59 -14.06
C ALA A 48 5.81 -23.78 -15.21
N ASP A 49 5.84 -24.93 -15.88
CA ASP A 49 4.91 -25.25 -16.97
C ASP A 49 3.47 -25.28 -16.45
N ALA A 50 3.24 -25.78 -15.23
CA ALA A 50 1.92 -25.75 -14.60
C ALA A 50 1.39 -24.32 -14.34
N LEU A 51 2.27 -23.35 -14.02
CA LEU A 51 1.91 -21.93 -13.89
C LEU A 51 1.71 -21.26 -15.26
N PHE A 52 2.57 -21.59 -16.22
CA PHE A 52 2.49 -21.10 -17.59
C PHE A 52 1.39 -21.77 -18.41
N ASP A 53 0.78 -22.85 -17.95
CA ASP A 53 -0.39 -23.45 -18.58
C ASP A 53 -1.71 -22.91 -18.03
N LEU A 54 -1.66 -21.98 -17.05
CA LEU A 54 -2.85 -21.35 -16.50
C LEU A 54 -3.34 -20.23 -17.42
N ASP A 55 -4.66 -20.10 -17.56
CA ASP A 55 -5.24 -19.03 -18.35
C ASP A 55 -4.97 -17.66 -17.70
N LEU A 56 -4.75 -16.64 -18.54
CA LEU A 56 -4.35 -15.30 -18.08
C LEU A 56 -5.39 -14.69 -17.14
N ASP A 57 -6.67 -14.90 -17.43
CA ASP A 57 -7.81 -14.46 -16.63
C ASP A 57 -7.82 -15.12 -15.24
N VAL A 58 -7.46 -16.40 -15.15
CA VAL A 58 -7.35 -17.12 -13.88
C VAL A 58 -6.18 -16.59 -13.07
N ILE A 59 -5.03 -16.31 -13.68
CA ILE A 59 -3.89 -15.67 -13.00
C ILE A 59 -4.29 -14.28 -12.48
N GLN A 60 -4.90 -13.45 -13.33
CA GLN A 60 -5.31 -12.10 -12.92
C GLN A 60 -6.38 -12.10 -11.82
N THR A 61 -7.32 -13.05 -11.87
CA THR A 61 -8.33 -13.20 -10.81
C THR A 61 -7.68 -13.62 -9.50
N THR A 62 -6.74 -14.56 -9.56
CA THR A 62 -5.95 -14.98 -8.39
C THR A 62 -5.15 -13.82 -7.79
N ILE A 63 -4.53 -12.98 -8.63
CA ILE A 63 -3.80 -11.78 -8.22
C ILE A 63 -4.73 -10.81 -7.46
N ARG A 64 -5.90 -10.49 -8.02
CA ARG A 64 -6.88 -9.62 -7.35
C ARG A 64 -7.34 -10.19 -6.01
N ASP A 65 -7.69 -11.47 -5.99
CA ASP A 65 -8.20 -12.13 -4.78
C ASP A 65 -7.16 -12.18 -3.68
N LEU A 66 -5.91 -12.52 -4.03
CA LEU A 66 -4.79 -12.52 -3.10
C LEU A 66 -4.51 -11.11 -2.58
N PHE A 67 -4.47 -10.11 -3.46
CA PHE A 67 -4.26 -8.72 -3.07
C PHE A 67 -5.32 -8.23 -2.09
N GLN A 68 -6.61 -8.48 -2.33
CA GLN A 68 -7.67 -8.05 -1.39
C GLN A 68 -7.52 -8.71 -0.02
N LYS A 69 -7.13 -9.99 0.03
CA LYS A 69 -6.85 -10.69 1.29
C LYS A 69 -5.67 -10.06 2.04
N LEU A 70 -4.59 -9.74 1.34
CA LEU A 70 -3.42 -9.11 1.95
C LEU A 70 -3.71 -7.68 2.38
N LYS A 71 -4.43 -6.90 1.57
CA LYS A 71 -4.82 -5.53 1.90
C LYS A 71 -5.58 -5.45 3.22
N VAL A 72 -6.47 -6.40 3.49
CA VAL A 72 -7.19 -6.47 4.78
C VAL A 72 -6.26 -6.74 5.96
N LEU A 73 -5.16 -7.45 5.71
CA LEU A 73 -4.23 -7.89 6.76
C LEU A 73 -3.14 -6.85 7.07
N VAL A 74 -2.58 -6.19 6.05
CA VAL A 74 -1.41 -5.29 6.18
C VAL A 74 -1.63 -3.90 5.60
N GLY A 75 -2.80 -3.63 5.01
CA GLY A 75 -3.07 -2.39 4.29
C GLY A 75 -2.49 -2.37 2.88
N GLU A 76 -2.76 -1.28 2.16
CA GLU A 76 -2.24 -1.01 0.83
C GLU A 76 -1.23 0.13 0.89
N VAL A 77 -0.15 0.03 0.12
CA VAL A 77 0.80 1.13 -0.05
C VAL A 77 0.04 2.30 -0.68
N LEU A 78 -0.06 3.40 0.05
CA LEU A 78 -0.65 4.63 -0.48
C LEU A 78 0.29 5.16 -1.56
N GLN A 79 0.01 4.84 -2.82
CA GLN A 79 0.61 5.55 -3.94
C GLN A 79 0.04 6.97 -3.85
N SER A 80 0.86 7.92 -3.40
CA SER A 80 0.50 9.33 -3.25
C SER A 80 -0.02 9.89 -4.58
N LEU A 81 -1.32 9.73 -4.85
CA LEU A 81 -2.03 10.48 -5.86
C LEU A 81 -2.60 11.72 -5.16
N ASP A 82 -1.75 12.75 -5.10
CA ASP A 82 -1.99 14.09 -4.55
C ASP A 82 -2.45 14.17 -3.06
N PRO A 83 -1.99 15.18 -2.29
CA PRO A 83 -2.63 15.50 -1.02
C PRO A 83 -4.08 15.92 -1.26
N PRO A 84 -4.99 15.68 -0.28
CA PRO A 84 -6.37 16.15 -0.40
C PRO A 84 -6.38 17.66 -0.64
N PRO A 85 -7.29 18.21 -1.47
CA PRO A 85 -7.42 19.65 -1.59
C PRO A 85 -7.80 20.20 -0.22
N LEU A 86 -6.85 20.91 0.41
CA LEU A 86 -7.11 21.78 1.54
C LEU A 86 -8.09 22.85 1.06
N THR A 87 -9.37 22.63 1.30
CA THR A 87 -10.38 23.67 1.12
C THR A 87 -10.60 24.29 2.50
N THR A 88 -9.93 25.41 2.68
CA THR A 88 -10.00 26.41 3.73
C THR A 88 -11.43 26.79 4.13
N THR A 89 -11.68 26.77 5.45
CA THR A 89 -12.60 27.63 6.25
C THR A 89 -14.11 27.45 5.99
N GLU A 90 -14.92 27.11 7.01
CA GLU A 90 -15.51 28.04 7.99
C GLU A 90 -15.83 27.35 9.35
N ALA A 91 -15.31 27.97 10.44
CA ALA A 91 -15.82 28.12 11.82
C ALA A 91 -16.62 26.99 12.52
N VAL A 92 -16.51 26.64 13.81
CA VAL A 92 -15.87 27.11 15.06
C VAL A 92 -16.27 25.96 16.05
N ASP A 93 -15.41 25.30 16.82
CA ASP A 93 -15.08 25.63 18.22
C ASP A 93 -14.32 24.47 18.89
N ASN A 94 -13.47 24.85 19.84
CA ASN A 94 -13.00 24.12 21.02
C ASN A 94 -11.68 23.30 20.98
N LEU A 95 -10.67 23.98 21.53
CA LEU A 95 -9.68 23.57 22.53
C LEU A 95 -8.58 22.55 22.17
N THR A 96 -7.41 23.14 21.93
CA THR A 96 -6.15 22.90 22.67
C THR A 96 -5.56 21.48 22.61
N VAL A 97 -4.48 21.32 21.84
CA VAL A 97 -3.15 20.93 22.36
C VAL A 97 -2.06 21.27 21.32
N SER A 98 -1.22 22.24 21.72
CA SER A 98 0.18 22.53 21.37
C SER A 98 0.68 22.51 19.92
N THR A 99 0.78 23.71 19.34
CA THR A 99 1.82 24.05 18.36
C THR A 99 3.19 24.04 19.04
N ILE A 100 4.05 23.13 18.61
CA ILE A 100 5.47 23.08 19.00
C ILE A 100 6.23 24.17 18.22
N TRP A 101 6.54 25.24 18.94
CA TRP A 101 7.71 26.14 18.85
C TRP A 101 8.31 26.44 17.46
N SER A 102 8.22 27.71 17.05
CA SER A 102 9.23 28.32 16.19
C SER A 102 9.55 29.74 16.69
N ILE A 103 10.84 30.04 16.65
CA ILE A 103 11.64 30.96 17.46
C ILE A 103 11.82 32.32 16.76
N ASP A 104 12.07 33.36 17.58
CA ASP A 104 12.75 34.65 17.36
C ASP A 104 12.62 35.36 16.00
N ALA A 105 12.28 36.66 16.04
CA ALA A 105 13.26 37.70 16.35
C ALA A 105 12.63 39.10 16.13
N GLY A 106 12.77 39.98 17.13
CA GLY A 106 13.03 41.39 16.88
C GLY A 106 11.82 42.32 16.71
N GLY A 107 11.75 43.32 17.59
CA GLY A 107 11.35 44.66 17.18
C GLY A 107 10.22 45.30 17.96
N GLU A 108 10.63 46.16 18.90
CA GLU A 108 9.97 47.44 19.24
C GLU A 108 8.78 47.42 20.23
N ILE A 109 9.12 47.74 21.48
CA ILE A 109 8.19 48.18 22.52
C ILE A 109 7.79 49.62 22.16
N GLN A 110 6.52 49.84 21.82
CA GLN A 110 5.90 51.17 21.81
C GLN A 110 4.82 51.16 22.91
N ASP A 111 5.12 51.78 24.05
CA ASP A 111 4.13 52.34 24.99
C ASP A 111 3.81 53.78 24.56
N PRO A 112 2.77 54.46 25.09
CA PRO A 112 1.36 54.12 25.32
C PRO A 112 0.45 55.17 24.59
N PRO A 113 -0.85 55.35 24.94
CA PRO A 113 -1.11 56.50 25.83
C PRO A 113 -2.31 56.36 26.81
N PHE A 114 -2.09 56.99 27.98
CA PHE A 114 -2.98 57.38 29.10
C PHE A 114 -3.62 56.31 29.99
#